data_AF-A0ABD0P975-F1
#
_entry.id   AF-A0ABD0P975-F1
#
_cell.length_a   1.000
_cell.length_b   1.000
_cell.length_c   1.000
_cell.angle_alpha   90.00
_cell.angle_beta   90.00
_cell.angle_gamma   90.00
#
_symmetry.space_group_name_H-M   'P 1'
#
loop_
_entity.id
_entity.type
_entity.pdbx_description
1 polymer ?
#
loop_
_entity_poly.entity_id
_entity_poly.type
_entity_poly.pdbx_seq_one_letter_code
_entity_poly.pdbx_strand_id
1 'polypeptide(L)'
;EQCNGRTALHLAVDLQNFELVQLLISKGADVHSFTYGGHTPYHLTYGRANTDIQKVLYELTAPHLRELPDSESEDSDEDYEEQCISDDGDDDD
;
A
#
# COMPACT_ATOMS: atom_id res chain seq x y z
N GLU A 1 -8.46 -0.18 11.07
CA GLU A 1 -7.87 0.91 10.26
C GLU A 1 -6.82 0.29 9.35
N GLN A 2 -6.79 0.60 8.05
CA GLN A 2 -5.87 -0.08 7.13
C GLN A 2 -4.74 0.87 6.75
N CYS A 3 -3.78 0.98 7.67
CA CYS A 3 -2.49 1.60 7.44
C CYS A 3 -1.58 0.52 6.84
N ASN A 4 -1.74 0.21 5.55
CA ASN A 4 -0.90 -0.74 4.81
C ASN A 4 0.06 -0.01 3.85
N GLY A 5 0.38 1.26 4.12
CA GLY A 5 1.25 2.08 3.26
C GLY A 5 0.68 2.34 1.87
N ARG A 6 -0.63 2.14 1.67
CA ARG A 6 -1.27 2.30 0.37
C ARG A 6 -1.36 3.77 -0.02
N THR A 7 -0.75 4.13 -1.14
CA THR A 7 -0.96 5.44 -1.78
C THR A 7 -2.33 5.50 -2.49
N ALA A 8 -2.72 6.71 -2.90
CA ALA A 8 -3.95 6.92 -3.67
C ALA A 8 -4.01 6.04 -4.94
N LEU A 9 -2.86 5.77 -5.57
CA LEU A 9 -2.79 4.93 -6.75
C LEU A 9 -3.07 3.45 -6.43
N HIS A 10 -2.60 2.95 -5.29
CA HIS A 10 -2.93 1.59 -4.83
C HIS A 10 -4.43 1.43 -4.61
N LEU A 11 -5.09 2.44 -4.02
CA LEU A 11 -6.54 2.42 -3.80
C LEU A 11 -7.31 2.46 -5.13
N ALA A 12 -6.86 3.28 -6.09
CA ALA A 12 -7.49 3.36 -7.41
C ALA A 12 -7.44 2.02 -8.18
N VAL A 13 -6.32 1.30 -8.07
CA VAL A 13 -6.16 -0.06 -8.62
C VAL A 13 -7.10 -1.04 -7.92
N ASP A 14 -7.18 -0.98 -6.59
CA ASP A 14 -8.03 -1.87 -5.81
C ASP A 14 -9.52 -1.70 -6.13
N LEU A 15 -9.93 -0.44 -6.29
CA LEU A 15 -11.27 -0.04 -6.73
C LEU A 15 -11.53 -0.33 -8.21
N GLN A 16 -10.53 -0.81 -8.96
CA GLN A 16 -10.62 -1.09 -10.39
C GLN A 16 -11.07 0.12 -11.22
N ASN A 17 -10.77 1.33 -10.75
CA ASN A 17 -11.23 2.57 -11.35
C ASN A 17 -10.15 3.13 -12.29
N PHE A 18 -10.29 2.80 -13.58
CA PHE A 18 -9.33 3.20 -14.62
C PHE A 18 -9.21 4.72 -14.77
N GLU A 19 -10.32 5.46 -14.73
CA GLU A 19 -10.30 6.93 -14.82
C GLU A 19 -9.53 7.56 -13.66
N LEU A 20 -9.73 7.04 -12.44
CA LEU A 20 -9.01 7.51 -11.26
C LEU A 20 -7.51 7.21 -11.36
N VAL A 21 -7.14 6.03 -11.87
CA VAL A 21 -5.74 5.67 -12.14
C VAL A 21 -5.12 6.65 -13.13
N GLN A 22 -5.77 6.91 -14.26
CA GLN A 22 -5.27 7.86 -15.26
C GLN A 22 -5.14 9.29 -14.71
N LEU A 23 -6.11 9.74 -13.92
CA LEU A 23 -6.08 11.06 -13.30
C LEU A 23 -4.89 11.19 -12.34
N LEU A 24 -4.67 10.18 -11.49
CA LEU A 24 -3.54 10.16 -10.55
C LEU A 24 -2.20 10.17 -11.28
N ILE A 25 -2.04 9.35 -12.32
CA ILE A 25 -0.85 9.35 -13.17
C ILE A 25 -0.63 10.72 -13.81
N SER A 26 -1.68 11.33 -14.37
CA SER A 26 -1.61 12.67 -14.97
C SER A 26 -1.21 13.75 -13.96
N LYS A 27 -1.53 13.55 -12.68
CA LYS A 27 -1.12 14.43 -11.57
C LYS A 27 0.29 14.17 -11.06
N GLY A 28 1.02 13.21 -11.63
CA GLY A 28 2.37 12.83 -11.20
C GLY A 28 2.36 11.94 -9.96
N ALA A 29 1.32 11.13 -9.77
CA ALA A 29 1.32 10.13 -8.70
C ALA A 29 2.49 9.17 -8.87
N ASP A 30 3.13 8.85 -7.75
CA ASP A 30 4.25 7.94 -7.73
C ASP A 30 3.77 6.50 -7.97
N VAL A 31 4.19 5.95 -9.11
CA VAL A 31 3.91 4.58 -9.56
C VAL A 31 4.91 3.57 -8.97
N HIS A 32 5.99 4.06 -8.34
CA HIS A 32 7.05 3.25 -7.76
C HIS A 32 6.92 3.10 -6.24
N SER A 33 5.90 3.69 -5.62
CA SER A 33 5.70 3.57 -4.18
C SER A 33 5.37 2.12 -3.78
N PHE A 34 5.87 1.69 -2.63
CA PHE A 34 5.57 0.39 -2.06
C PHE A 34 4.55 0.51 -0.93
N THR A 35 3.67 -0.48 -0.83
CA THR A 35 2.89 -0.76 0.38
C THR A 35 3.80 -1.33 1.48
N TYR A 36 3.30 -1.42 2.71
CA TYR A 36 4.02 -2.08 3.81
C TYR A 36 4.31 -3.56 3.54
N GLY A 37 3.60 -4.19 2.60
CA GLY A 37 3.90 -5.55 2.14
C GLY A 37 4.90 -5.62 0.98
N GLY A 38 5.63 -4.54 0.66
CA GLY A 38 6.58 -4.51 -0.45
C GLY A 38 5.94 -4.55 -1.84
N HIS A 39 4.62 -4.34 -1.95
CA HIS A 39 3.91 -4.39 -3.22
C HIS A 39 3.78 -3.00 -3.87
N THR A 40 4.04 -2.92 -5.18
CA THR A 40 3.76 -1.74 -6.00
C THR A 40 2.28 -1.70 -6.43
N PRO A 41 1.78 -0.57 -6.98
CA PRO A 41 0.43 -0.52 -7.54
C PRO A 41 0.23 -1.54 -8.66
N TYR A 42 1.29 -1.84 -9.42
CA TYR A 42 1.27 -2.87 -10.45
C TYR A 42 1.06 -4.27 -9.86
N HIS A 43 1.69 -4.61 -8.74
CA HIS A 43 1.47 -5.90 -8.08
C HIS A 43 0.01 -6.10 -7.63
N LEU A 44 -0.70 -5.04 -7.27
CA LEU A 44 -2.12 -5.12 -6.91
C LEU A 44 -3.06 -5.41 -8.10
N THR A 45 -2.56 -5.33 -9.33
CA THR A 45 -3.36 -5.65 -10.52
C THR A 45 -3.46 -7.16 -10.76
N TYR A 46 -2.59 -7.97 -10.16
CA TYR A 46 -2.65 -9.42 -10.29
C TYR A 46 -3.94 -9.97 -9.66
N GLY A 47 -4.63 -10.83 -10.40
CA GLY A 47 -5.92 -11.40 -9.99
C GLY A 47 -7.12 -10.44 -10.13
N ARG A 48 -6.96 -9.33 -10.83
CA ARG A 48 -8.05 -8.39 -11.16
C ARG A 48 -8.53 -8.57 -12.60
N ALA A 49 -9.76 -8.13 -12.87
CA ALA A 49 -10.37 -8.27 -14.20
C ALA A 49 -9.90 -7.19 -15.20
N ASN A 50 -9.62 -5.97 -14.74
CA ASN A 50 -9.22 -4.87 -15.62
C ASN A 50 -7.74 -4.94 -15.99
N THR A 51 -7.46 -5.66 -17.09
CA THR A 51 -6.12 -5.74 -17.70
C THR A 51 -5.64 -4.40 -18.26
N ASP A 52 -6.52 -3.44 -18.51
CA ASP A 52 -6.13 -2.12 -19.00
C ASP A 52 -5.37 -1.32 -17.94
N ILE A 53 -5.80 -1.40 -16.68
CA ILE A 53 -5.09 -0.80 -15.54
C ILE A 53 -3.70 -1.45 -15.42
N GLN A 54 -3.63 -2.77 -15.57
CA GLN A 54 -2.38 -3.52 -15.54
C GLN A 54 -1.42 -3.06 -16.65
N LYS A 55 -1.90 -2.89 -17.89
CA LYS A 55 -1.07 -2.43 -19.02
C LYS A 55 -0.53 -1.02 -18.78
N VAL A 56 -1.38 -0.09 -18.34
CA VAL A 56 -0.95 1.29 -18.08
C VAL A 56 0.11 1.32 -16.99
N LEU A 57 -0.09 0.60 -15.90
CA LEU A 57 0.91 0.52 -14.84
C LEU A 57 2.16 -0.24 -15.27
N TYR A 58 2.06 -1.26 -16.12
CA TYR A 58 3.21 -1.97 -16.67
C TYR A 58 4.13 -1.03 -17.46
N GLU A 59 3.57 -0.20 -18.33
CA GLU A 59 4.32 0.79 -19.13
C GLU A 59 5.02 1.83 -18.26
N LEU A 60 4.39 2.24 -17.15
CA LEU A 60 4.94 3.24 -16.23
C LEU A 60 5.89 2.66 -15.19
N THR A 61 5.72 1.39 -14.82
CA THR A 61 6.53 0.72 -13.81
C THR A 61 7.88 0.33 -14.42
N ALA A 62 8.95 0.76 -13.77
CA ALA A 62 10.31 0.46 -14.20
C ALA A 62 10.54 -1.06 -14.24
N PRO A 63 11.29 -1.58 -15.22
CA PRO A 63 11.42 -3.02 -15.43
C PRO A 63 11.98 -3.79 -14.22
N HIS A 64 12.82 -3.14 -13.41
CA HIS A 64 13.40 -3.73 -12.19
C HIS A 64 12.42 -3.83 -11.02
N LEU A 65 11.30 -3.10 -11.05
CA LEU A 65 10.25 -3.11 -10.02
C LEU A 65 9.06 -4.00 -10.39
N ARG A 66 9.16 -4.70 -11.53
CA ARG A 66 8.18 -5.70 -11.96
C ARG A 66 8.49 -7.07 -11.38
N GLU A 67 9.73 -7.29 -10.95
CA GLU A 67 10.14 -8.50 -10.26
C GLU A 67 9.77 -8.34 -8.78
N LEU A 68 9.02 -9.30 -8.26
CA LEU A 68 8.65 -9.35 -6.86
C LEU A 68 9.95 -9.31 -6.05
N PRO A 69 10.07 -8.44 -5.03
CA PRO A 69 11.22 -8.53 -4.13
C PRO A 69 11.20 -9.95 -3.54
N ASP A 70 12.27 -10.70 -3.78
CA ASP A 70 12.51 -11.93 -3.04
C ASP A 70 12.40 -11.55 -1.57
N SER A 71 11.60 -12.34 -0.85
CA SER A 71 11.23 -12.17 0.54
C SER A 71 12.47 -12.14 1.45
N GLU A 72 13.17 -11.02 1.50
CA GLU A 72 14.07 -10.73 2.60
C GLU A 72 13.18 -10.14 3.71
N SER A 73 12.76 -11.04 4.59
CA SER A 73 12.09 -10.77 5.85
C SER A 73 12.93 -9.82 6.69
N GLU A 74 12.63 -8.53 6.67
CA GLU A 74 13.09 -7.62 7.72
C GLU A 74 12.05 -7.67 8.84
N ASP A 75 12.29 -8.57 9.81
CA ASP A 75 11.72 -8.51 11.16
C ASP A 75 11.97 -7.09 11.72
N SER A 76 11.01 -6.19 11.56
CA SER A 76 10.98 -4.95 12.32
C SER A 76 10.14 -5.19 13.55
N ASP A 77 10.79 -5.75 14.58
CA ASP A 77 10.34 -5.69 15.96
C ASP A 77 10.30 -4.21 16.37
N GLU A 78 9.20 -3.50 16.11
CA GLU A 78 8.93 -2.23 16.76
C GLU A 78 8.14 -2.51 18.05
N ASP A 79 8.89 -2.59 19.15
CA ASP A 79 8.42 -2.56 20.53
C ASP A 79 7.31 -1.49 20.72
N TYR A 80 6.07 -1.93 20.80
CA TYR A 80 4.97 -1.12 21.35
C TYR A 80 5.11 -1.15 22.87
N GLU A 81 5.75 -0.13 23.45
CA GLU A 81 5.64 0.12 24.88
C GLU A 81 4.19 0.52 25.22
N GLU A 82 3.40 -0.46 25.63
CA GLU A 82 2.07 -0.26 26.18
C GLU A 82 2.20 0.39 27.56
N GLN A 83 2.13 1.72 27.59
CA GLN A 83 2.08 2.49 28.83
C GLN A 83 0.70 2.30 29.47
N CYS A 84 0.59 1.29 30.33
CA CYS A 84 -0.58 1.09 31.19
C CYS A 84 -0.66 2.23 32.22
N ILE A 85 -1.34 3.31 31.87
CA ILE A 85 -1.78 4.32 32.84
C ILE A 85 -2.89 3.66 33.65
N SER A 86 -2.57 3.24 34.87
CA SER A 86 -3.54 2.79 35.87
C SER A 86 -4.11 4.02 36.58
N ASP A 87 -5.12 4.63 35.96
CA ASP A 87 -6.21 5.35 36.64
C ASP A 87 -7.33 4.28 36.75
N ASP A 88 -7.95 3.97 37.87
CA ASP A 88 -8.46 4.84 38.91
C ASP A 88 -8.26 4.19 40.30
N GLY A 89 -7.54 4.89 41.17
CA GLY A 89 -7.79 4.79 42.59
C GLY A 89 -8.63 5.99 42.96
N ASP A 90 -9.92 5.81 43.17
CA ASP A 90 -10.80 6.61 44.04
C ASP A 90 -12.21 6.00 43.98
N ASP A 91 -12.54 5.12 44.93
CA ASP A 91 -13.91 4.94 45.37
C ASP A 91 -13.91 5.07 46.90
N ASP A 92 -14.39 6.23 47.31
CA ASP A 92 -14.68 6.69 48.67
C ASP A 92 -15.84 5.91 49.33
N ASP A 93 -15.86 6.00 50.67
CA ASP A 93 -16.91 5.66 51.67
C ASP A 93 -17.02 4.22 52.22
#